data_AF-A0A0F8WHH7-F1
#
_entry.id   AF-A0A0F8WHH7-F1
#
_cell.length_a   1.000
_cell.length_b   1.000
_cell.length_c   1.000
_cell.angle_alpha   90.00
_cell.angle_beta   90.00
_cell.angle_gamma   90.00
#
_symmetry.space_group_name_H-M   'P 1'
#
loop_
_entity.id
_entity.type
_entity.pdbx_description
1 polymer ?
#
loop_
_entity_poly.entity_id
_entity_poly.type
_entity_poly.pdbx_seq_one_letter_code
_entity_poly.pdbx_strand_id
1 'polypeptide(L)' 'MIILGERHLRRILREYVDYYHSCRTHLSLEKDAPEPRLVESPAMGRVTAVSKVGGLHQYYTRLAA' A
#
# COMPACT_ATOMS: atom_id res chain seq x y z
N MET A 1 6.95 -3.26 14.52
CA MET A 1 7.79 -2.05 14.41
C MET A 1 7.75 -1.31 15.72
N ILE A 2 8.87 -0.72 16.15
CA ILE A 2 8.95 0.10 17.35
C ILE A 2 9.25 1.54 16.93
N ILE A 3 8.53 2.50 17.52
CA ILE A 3 8.73 3.93 17.25
C ILE A 3 9.89 4.42 18.13
N LEU A 4 10.88 5.06 17.50
CA LEU A 4 12.14 5.44 18.15
C LEU A 4 12.17 6.94 18.53
N GLY A 5 11.11 7.67 18.22
CA GLY A 5 10.98 9.11 18.51
C GLY A 5 10.03 9.80 17.55
N GLU A 6 9.79 11.10 17.76
CA GLU A 6 8.80 11.89 17.03
C GLU A 6 9.07 11.91 15.51
N ARG A 7 10.33 12.11 15.10
CA ARG A 7 10.68 12.13 13.68
C ARG A 7 10.38 10.79 13.00
N HIS A 8 10.66 9.69 13.70
CA HIS A 8 10.34 8.35 13.21
C HIS A 8 8.82 8.18 13.13
N LEU A 9 8.08 8.56 14.17
CA LEU A 9 6.62 8.51 14.18
C LEU A 9 6.00 9.27 13.01
N ARG A 10 6.43 10.51 12.77
CA ARG A 10 5.90 11.35 11.68
C ARG A 10 6.20 10.77 10.29
N ARG A 11 7.30 10.02 10.14
CA ARG A 11 7.57 9.29 8.89
C ARG A 11 6.61 8.12 8.72
N ILE A 12 6.45 7.31 9.76
CA ILE A 12 5.55 6.14 9.74
C ILE A 12 4.10 6.55 9.51
N LEU A 13 3.61 7.60 10.18
CA LEU A 13 2.25 8.06 10.01
C LEU A 13 1.97 8.53 8.58
N ARG A 14 2.94 9.20 7.94
CA ARG A 14 2.83 9.56 6.52
C ARG A 14 2.75 8.31 5.63
N GLU A 15 3.68 7.37 5.81
CA GLU A 15 3.65 6.09 5.08
C GLU A 15 2.34 5.33 5.29
N TYR A 16 1.77 5.38 6.50
CA TYR A 16 0.52 4.71 6.84
C TYR A 16 -0.69 5.39 6.19
N VAL A 17 -0.76 6.73 6.18
CA VAL A 17 -1.83 7.48 5.52
C VAL A 17 -1.82 7.21 4.02
N ASP A 18 -0.65 7.24 3.38
CA ASP A 18 -0.50 6.92 1.96
C ASP A 18 -0.94 5.48 1.67
N TYR A 19 -0.54 4.52 2.51
CA TYR A 19 -0.98 3.13 2.41
C TYR A 19 -2.50 2.97 2.59
N TYR A 20 -3.08 3.69 3.55
CA TYR A 20 -4.51 3.63 3.84
C TYR A 20 -5.33 4.11 2.64
N HIS A 21 -4.97 5.25 2.05
CA HIS A 21 -5.72 5.82 0.94
C HIS A 21 -5.53 5.04 -0.36
N SER A 22 -4.30 4.60 -0.67
CA SER A 22 -3.99 4.04 -1.99
C SER A 22 -4.04 2.50 -2.08
N CYS A 23 -3.93 1.80 -0.94
CA CYS A 23 -3.67 0.35 -0.94
C CYS A 23 -4.61 -0.46 -0.04
N ARG A 24 -5.01 0.07 1.13
CA ARG A 24 -5.83 -0.66 2.11
C ARG A 24 -7.22 -0.90 1.52
N THR A 25 -7.67 -2.15 1.53
CA THR A 25 -9.00 -2.49 1.04
C THR A 25 -10.07 -2.27 2.10
N HIS A 26 -11.24 -1.78 1.69
CA HIS A 26 -12.39 -1.51 2.54
C HIS A 26 -13.60 -2.30 2.07
N LEU A 27 -14.22 -3.07 2.97
CA LEU A 27 -15.42 -3.87 2.64
C LEU A 27 -16.60 -3.01 2.16
N SER A 28 -16.76 -1.81 2.73
CA SER A 28 -17.79 -0.85 2.33
C SER A 28 -17.55 -0.24 0.94
N LEU A 29 -16.34 -0.40 0.39
CA LEU A 29 -15.95 0.07 -0.94
C LEU A 29 -15.74 -1.12 -1.88
N GLU A 30 -16.51 -2.20 -1.71
CA GLU A 30 -16.39 -3.40 -2.55
C GLU A 30 -14.98 -4.02 -2.56
N LYS A 31 -14.25 -3.87 -1.44
CA LYS A 31 -12.83 -4.26 -1.28
C LYS A 31 -11.85 -3.41 -2.11
N ASP A 32 -12.24 -2.24 -2.57
CA ASP A 32 -11.31 -1.24 -3.10
C ASP A 32 -10.71 -0.37 -1.99
N ALA A 33 -9.72 0.44 -2.36
CA ALA A 33 -9.13 1.46 -1.50
C ALA A 33 -9.92 2.78 -1.60
N PRO A 34 -9.76 3.71 -0.64
CA PRO A 34 -10.40 5.03 -0.69
C PRO A 34 -10.04 5.82 -1.95
N GLU A 35 -8.80 5.70 -2.43
CA GLU A 35 -8.38 6.16 -3.75
C GLU A 35 -8.51 4.99 -4.73
N PRO A 36 -9.46 5.04 -5.69
CA PRO A 36 -9.67 3.97 -6.64
C PRO A 36 -8.44 3.79 -7.54
N ARG A 37 -8.17 2.54 -7.90
CA ARG A 37 -7.06 2.19 -8.80
C ARG A 37 -7.53 1.29 -9.93
N LEU A 38 -6.83 1.37 -11.05
CA LEU A 38 -7.11 0.52 -12.21
C LEU A 38 -6.84 -0.95 -11.88
N VAL A 39 -7.66 -1.83 -12.46
CA VAL A 39 -7.47 -3.27 -12.36
C VAL A 39 -6.22 -3.67 -13.14
N GLU A 40 -5.27 -4.29 -12.43
CA GLU A 40 -4.02 -4.74 -13.01
C GLU A 40 -4.19 -6.11 -13.70
N SER A 41 -4.47 -6.07 -15.01
CA SER A 41 -4.64 -7.28 -15.81
C SER A 41 -3.35 -8.11 -15.94
N PRO A 42 -3.42 -9.42 -16.22
CA PRO A 42 -2.22 -10.25 -16.44
C PRO A 42 -1.28 -9.75 -17.54
N ALA A 43 -1.79 -8.97 -18.51
CA ALA A 43 -1.00 -8.38 -19.58
C ALA A 43 -0.03 -7.29 -19.09
N MET A 44 -0.23 -6.74 -17.89
CA MET A 44 0.63 -5.72 -17.28
C MET A 44 1.92 -6.29 -16.67
N GLY A 45 2.18 -7.59 -16.83
CA GLY A 45 3.43 -8.21 -16.40
C GLY A 45 3.32 -9.01 -15.10
N ARG A 46 4.46 -9.24 -14.46
CA ARG A 46 4.58 -10.14 -13.29
C ARG A 46 4.08 -9.43 -12.03
N VAL A 47 3.44 -10.20 -11.15
CA VAL A 47 3.10 -9.75 -9.79
C VAL A 47 4.38 -9.57 -8.97
N THR A 48 4.53 -8.39 -8.37
CA THR A 48 5.63 -7.96 -7.52
C THR A 48 5.07 -7.50 -6.19
N ALA A 49 5.75 -7.86 -5.10
CA ALA A 49 5.42 -7.39 -3.76
C ALA A 49 6.19 -6.10 -3.44
N VAL A 50 5.48 -5.09 -2.94
CA VAL A 50 6.02 -3.83 -2.47
C VAL A 50 5.75 -3.70 -0.98
N SER A 51 6.82 -3.65 -0.20
CA SER A 51 6.75 -3.41 1.24
C SER A 51 6.25 -1.99 1.54
N LYS A 52 5.25 -1.88 2.41
CA LYS A 52 4.67 -0.62 2.89
C LYS A 52 4.82 -0.53 4.42
N VAL A 53 4.84 0.70 4.94
CA VAL A 53 4.84 1.01 6.39
C VAL A 53 5.94 0.25 7.13
N GLY A 54 7.19 0.44 6.71
CA GLY A 54 8.34 -0.27 7.29
C GLY A 54 8.31 -1.80 7.16
N GLY A 55 7.59 -2.34 6.17
CA GLY A 55 7.50 -3.78 5.89
C GLY A 55 6.38 -4.51 6.64
N LEU A 56 5.54 -3.79 7.37
CA LEU A 56 4.39 -4.37 8.08
C LEU A 56 3.26 -4.77 7.14
N HIS A 57 3.21 -4.19 5.95
CA HIS A 57 2.20 -4.48 4.94
C HIS A 57 2.86 -4.78 3.60
N GLN A 58 2.23 -5.68 2.84
CA GLN A 58 2.64 -6.00 1.48
C GLN A 58 1.53 -5.58 0.53
N TYR A 59 1.89 -4.75 -0.45
CA TYR A 59 1.05 -4.41 -1.59
C TYR A 59 1.53 -5.20 -2.80
N TYR A 60 0.61 -5.87 -3.49
CA TYR A 60 0.93 -6.64 -4.68
C TYR A 60 0.50 -5.86 -5.92
N THR A 61 1.44 -5.65 -6.84
CA THR A 61 1.21 -4.92 -8.10
C THR A 61 1.83 -5.65 -9.29
N ARG A 62 1.37 -5.38 -10.51
CA ARG A 62 1.97 -5.86 -11.76
C ARG A 62 2.79 -4.77 -12.41
N LEU A 63 4.06 -5.07 -12.67
CA LEU A 63 4.96 -4.20 -13.42
C LEU A 63 5.37 -4.88 -14.72
N ALA A 64 5.38 -4.09 -15.80
CA ALA A 64 6.04 -4.48 -17.05
C ALA A 64 7.55 -4.56 -16.81
N ALA A 65 8.20 -5.53 -17.44
CA ALA A 65 9.65 -5.73 -17.37
C ALA A 65 10.41 -4.66 -18.15
#